data_AF-A0A3N0XEY4-F1
#
_entry.id   AF-A0A3N0XEY4-F1
#
_cell.length_a   1.000
_cell.length_b   1.000
_cell.length_c   1.000
_cell.angle_alpha   90.00
_cell.angle_beta   90.00
_cell.angle_gamma   90.00
#
_symmetry.space_group_name_H-M   'P 1'
#
loop_
_entity.id
_entity.type
_entity.pdbx_description
1 polymer ?
#
loop_
_entity_poly.entity_id
_entity_poly.type
_entity_poly.pdbx_seq_one_letter_code
_entity_poly.pdbx_strand_id
1 'polypeptide(L)'
;MSGNHFNVHEVGCCIKYFIFGFNIIFWGVLSNISSITDLGGFDPVWLFLVVGGVMFVLGFAGCIGALRENSFLLKFFSVFLGIIFFLELTAGVLAFVFKDWIKDQLKFFINNNIRAYRDDIDLQNLIDFTQDYWECCGAFGPEDWNLNIYFNCTDTNLSREKCGVPFSCCTKDPAEDVINTQCGYDIRAKGVSTPSSKEYSPKNSVNPYLHSCHYNLFDFLRWNALFSISLK
;
A
#
# COMPACT_ATOMS: atom_id res chain seq x y z
N MET A 1 -55.76 2.24 -35.75
CA MET A 1 -54.44 2.84 -35.47
C MET A 1 -53.96 2.28 -34.14
N SER A 2 -53.14 1.23 -34.19
CA SER A 2 -52.57 0.60 -32.99
C SER A 2 -51.37 1.44 -32.57
N GLY A 3 -51.50 2.17 -31.47
CA GLY A 3 -50.41 2.94 -30.89
C GLY A 3 -49.46 1.99 -30.20
N ASN A 4 -48.30 1.78 -30.79
CA ASN A 4 -47.21 1.04 -30.16
C ASN A 4 -46.77 1.79 -28.90
N HIS A 5 -47.13 1.25 -27.75
CA HIS A 5 -46.62 1.66 -26.44
C HIS A 5 -45.13 1.35 -26.43
N PHE A 6 -44.29 2.32 -26.80
CA PHE A 6 -42.86 2.26 -26.61
C PHE A 6 -42.61 2.06 -25.11
N ASN A 7 -42.24 0.85 -24.71
CA ASN A 7 -41.67 0.60 -23.39
C ASN A 7 -40.34 1.35 -23.32
N VAL A 8 -40.41 2.60 -22.86
CA VAL A 8 -39.23 3.31 -22.38
C VAL A 8 -38.66 2.42 -21.29
N HIS A 9 -37.52 1.81 -21.57
CA HIS A 9 -36.76 1.07 -20.57
C HIS A 9 -36.51 2.04 -19.42
N GLU A 10 -37.32 1.97 -18.36
CA GLU A 10 -37.06 2.73 -17.14
C GLU A 10 -35.67 2.29 -16.66
N VAL A 11 -34.70 3.17 -16.86
CA VAL A 11 -33.38 3.03 -16.28
C VAL A 11 -33.62 3.19 -14.79
N GLY A 12 -33.48 2.09 -14.04
CA GLY A 12 -33.77 2.05 -12.61
C GLY A 12 -33.11 3.23 -11.89
N CYS A 13 -33.81 3.80 -10.92
CA CYS A 13 -33.40 5.02 -10.23
C CYS A 13 -31.92 4.95 -9.77
N CYS A 14 -31.50 3.78 -9.28
CA CYS A 14 -30.13 3.50 -8.85
C CYS A 14 -29.09 3.67 -9.97
N ILE A 15 -29.40 3.25 -11.21
CA ILE A 15 -28.48 3.38 -12.34
C ILE A 15 -28.27 4.85 -12.70
N LYS A 16 -29.31 5.68 -12.64
CA LYS A 16 -29.21 7.12 -12.92
C LYS A 16 -28.30 7.81 -11.90
N TYR A 17 -28.49 7.52 -10.61
CA TYR A 17 -27.66 8.10 -9.55
C TYR A 17 -26.21 7.61 -9.61
N PHE A 18 -25.99 6.35 -10.00
CA PHE A 18 -24.65 5.80 -10.14
C PHE A 18 -23.87 6.41 -11.31
N ILE A 19 -24.52 6.58 -12.47
CA ILE A 19 -23.92 7.26 -13.63
C ILE A 19 -23.63 8.73 -13.31
N PHE A 20 -24.54 9.40 -12.60
CA PHE A 20 -24.35 10.79 -12.19
C PHE A 20 -23.18 10.93 -11.20
N GLY A 21 -23.09 10.04 -10.22
CA GLY A 21 -21.97 9.98 -9.28
C GLY A 21 -20.64 9.70 -9.96
N PHE A 22 -20.59 8.73 -10.87
CA PHE A 22 -19.37 8.43 -11.63
C PHE A 22 -18.95 9.60 -12.52
N ASN A 23 -19.90 10.30 -13.15
CA ASN A 23 -19.58 11.50 -13.94
C ASN A 23 -19.05 12.64 -13.08
N ILE A 24 -19.57 12.84 -11.86
CA ILE A 24 -19.04 13.85 -10.93
C ILE A 24 -17.62 13.49 -10.48
N ILE A 25 -17.39 12.22 -10.10
CA ILE A 25 -16.05 11.75 -9.69
C ILE A 25 -15.07 11.87 -10.85
N PHE A 26 -15.45 11.40 -12.04
CA PHE A 26 -14.61 11.45 -13.23
C PHE A 26 -14.29 12.90 -13.61
N TRP A 27 -15.25 13.82 -13.56
CA TRP A 27 -15.05 15.24 -13.85
C TRP A 27 -14.18 15.95 -12.82
N GLY A 28 -14.37 15.67 -11.52
CA GLY A 28 -13.56 16.25 -10.44
C GLY A 28 -12.12 15.73 -10.42
N VAL A 29 -11.91 14.48 -10.85
CA VAL A 29 -10.57 13.93 -11.07
C VAL A 29 -9.96 14.55 -12.33
N LEU A 30 -10.71 14.65 -13.44
CA LEU A 30 -10.24 15.25 -14.70
C LEU A 30 -9.77 16.71 -14.52
N SER A 31 -10.49 17.49 -13.69
CA SER A 31 -10.14 18.89 -13.47
C SER A 31 -8.81 19.10 -12.74
N ASN A 32 -8.32 18.08 -12.02
CA ASN A 32 -7.00 18.12 -11.36
C ASN A 32 -5.89 17.49 -12.21
N ILE A 33 -6.20 16.91 -13.37
CA ILE A 33 -5.21 16.24 -14.23
C ILE A 33 -4.11 17.19 -14.69
N SER A 34 -4.44 18.45 -14.98
CA SER A 34 -3.43 19.45 -15.41
C SER A 34 -2.41 19.79 -14.33
N SER A 35 -2.78 19.74 -13.05
CA SER A 35 -1.87 20.01 -11.94
C SER A 35 -1.02 18.78 -11.55
N ILE A 36 -1.50 17.58 -11.90
CA ILE A 36 -0.83 16.30 -11.59
C ILE A 36 0.10 15.87 -12.74
N THR A 37 -0.16 16.28 -13.98
CA THR A 37 0.65 15.89 -15.16
C THR A 37 1.95 16.66 -15.33
N ASP A 38 2.15 17.78 -14.64
CA ASP A 38 3.42 18.55 -14.65
C ASP A 38 4.52 17.92 -13.78
N LEU A 39 4.18 16.95 -12.92
CA LEU A 39 5.13 16.13 -12.18
C LEU A 39 5.35 14.83 -12.97
N GLY A 40 6.40 14.82 -13.80
CA GLY A 40 6.73 13.72 -14.71
C GLY A 40 7.10 12.40 -14.03
N GLY A 41 6.13 11.70 -13.46
CA GLY A 41 6.28 10.38 -12.83
C GLY A 41 5.02 9.53 -12.96
N PHE A 42 5.21 8.22 -13.14
CA PHE A 42 4.13 7.23 -12.99
C PHE A 42 3.81 7.08 -11.50
N ASP A 43 3.03 8.02 -10.93
CA ASP A 43 2.57 7.87 -9.56
C ASP A 43 1.68 6.63 -9.42
N PRO A 44 1.84 5.81 -8.36
CA PRO A 44 0.97 4.67 -8.09
C PRO A 44 -0.52 5.02 -8.13
N VAL A 45 -0.86 6.27 -7.78
CA VAL A 45 -2.22 6.83 -7.81
C VAL A 45 -2.87 6.70 -9.20
N TRP A 46 -2.13 6.93 -10.29
CA TRP A 46 -2.64 6.80 -11.66
C TRP A 46 -3.03 5.37 -11.99
N LEU A 47 -2.19 4.41 -11.58
CA LEU A 47 -2.46 3.00 -11.77
C LEU A 47 -3.73 2.59 -11.04
N PHE A 48 -3.89 2.99 -9.77
CA PHE A 48 -5.09 2.71 -8.99
C PHE A 48 -6.35 3.33 -9.61
N LEU A 49 -6.28 4.55 -10.14
CA LEU A 49 -7.41 5.21 -10.80
C LEU A 49 -7.84 4.45 -12.07
N VAL A 50 -6.90 4.07 -12.93
CA VAL A 50 -7.21 3.34 -14.18
C VAL A 50 -7.78 1.95 -13.86
N VAL A 51 -7.13 1.20 -12.97
CA VAL A 51 -7.58 -0.14 -12.57
C VAL A 51 -8.96 -0.07 -11.89
N GLY A 52 -9.16 0.87 -10.97
CA GLY A 52 -10.44 1.09 -10.30
C GLY A 52 -11.57 1.43 -11.28
N GLY A 53 -11.28 2.30 -12.26
CA GLY A 53 -12.24 2.64 -13.32
C GLY A 53 -12.65 1.46 -14.18
N VAL A 54 -11.68 0.62 -14.59
CA VAL A 54 -11.98 -0.60 -15.36
C VAL A 54 -12.82 -1.58 -14.55
N MET A 55 -12.46 -1.83 -13.28
CA MET A 55 -13.22 -2.73 -12.40
C MET A 55 -14.65 -2.24 -12.17
N PHE A 56 -14.85 -0.93 -12.05
CA PHE A 56 -16.16 -0.31 -11.91
C PHE A 56 -17.04 -0.54 -13.14
N VAL A 57 -16.50 -0.32 -14.35
CA VAL A 57 -17.23 -0.55 -15.61
C VAL A 57 -17.60 -2.03 -15.77
N LEU A 58 -16.67 -2.94 -15.45
CA LEU A 58 -16.93 -4.38 -15.50
C LEU A 58 -18.02 -4.81 -14.50
N GLY A 59 -17.98 -4.30 -13.27
CA GLY A 59 -19.01 -4.56 -12.26
C GLY A 59 -20.38 -4.05 -12.69
N PHE A 60 -20.45 -2.84 -13.23
CA PHE A 60 -21.70 -2.25 -13.71
C PHE A 60 -22.26 -2.99 -14.93
N ALA A 61 -21.42 -3.40 -15.87
CA ALA A 61 -21.81 -4.25 -16.99
C ALA A 61 -22.35 -5.61 -16.51
N GLY A 62 -21.74 -6.22 -15.48
CA GLY A 62 -22.24 -7.43 -14.83
C GLY A 62 -23.64 -7.22 -14.23
N CYS A 63 -23.82 -6.16 -13.44
CA CYS A 63 -25.10 -5.84 -12.81
C CYS A 63 -26.22 -5.55 -13.84
N ILE A 64 -25.95 -4.74 -14.87
CA ILE A 64 -26.93 -4.48 -15.94
C ILE A 64 -27.23 -5.75 -16.73
N GLY A 65 -26.20 -6.55 -17.03
CA GLY A 65 -26.35 -7.79 -17.78
C GLY A 65 -27.34 -8.74 -17.11
N ALA A 66 -27.25 -8.88 -15.79
CA ALA A 66 -28.18 -9.67 -14.99
C ALA A 66 -29.59 -9.05 -14.95
N LEU A 67 -29.71 -7.75 -14.65
CA LEU A 67 -31.01 -7.07 -14.50
C LEU A 67 -31.81 -6.97 -15.81
N ARG A 68 -31.13 -6.81 -16.94
CA ARG A 68 -31.76 -6.70 -18.27
C ARG A 68 -31.87 -8.05 -18.98
N GLU A 69 -31.45 -9.13 -18.34
CA GLU A 69 -31.39 -10.48 -18.93
C GLU A 69 -30.64 -10.48 -20.29
N ASN A 70 -29.68 -9.57 -20.44
CA ASN A 70 -28.97 -9.38 -21.70
C ASN A 70 -27.82 -10.38 -21.79
N SER A 71 -28.07 -11.45 -22.53
CA SER A 71 -27.10 -12.53 -22.76
C SER A 71 -25.77 -12.06 -23.35
N PHE A 72 -25.74 -10.97 -24.13
CA PHE A 72 -24.49 -10.44 -24.70
C PHE A 72 -23.62 -9.79 -23.62
N LEU A 73 -24.21 -8.96 -22.77
CA LEU A 73 -23.50 -8.30 -21.65
C LEU A 73 -22.99 -9.34 -20.64
N LEU A 74 -23.81 -10.35 -20.35
CA LEU A 74 -23.45 -11.43 -19.43
C LEU A 74 -22.28 -12.27 -19.96
N LYS A 75 -22.27 -12.58 -21.26
CA LYS A 75 -21.15 -13.28 -21.93
C LYS A 75 -19.88 -12.45 -21.91
N PHE A 76 -19.97 -11.15 -22.20
CA PHE A 76 -18.83 -10.24 -22.12
C PHE A 76 -18.21 -10.25 -20.71
N PHE A 77 -19.05 -10.06 -19.67
CA PHE A 77 -18.61 -10.13 -18.27
C PHE A 77 -17.93 -11.46 -17.93
N SER A 78 -18.52 -12.59 -18.34
CA SER A 78 -17.97 -13.93 -18.12
C SER A 78 -16.60 -14.13 -18.79
N VAL A 79 -16.41 -13.64 -20.01
CA VAL A 79 -15.11 -13.72 -20.71
C VAL A 79 -14.04 -12.92 -19.98
N PHE A 80 -14.36 -11.70 -19.54
CA PHE A 80 -13.41 -10.86 -18.78
C PHE A 80 -13.03 -11.49 -17.44
N LEU A 81 -14.00 -12.06 -16.70
CA LEU A 81 -13.71 -12.81 -15.49
C LEU A 81 -12.77 -14.00 -15.75
N GLY A 82 -13.01 -14.74 -16.84
CA GLY A 82 -12.13 -15.84 -17.26
C GLY A 82 -10.70 -15.36 -17.54
N ILE A 83 -10.53 -14.25 -18.27
CA ILE A 83 -9.20 -13.66 -18.54
C ILE A 83 -8.51 -13.26 -17.23
N ILE A 84 -9.21 -12.57 -16.34
CA ILE A 84 -8.66 -12.14 -15.04
C ILE A 84 -8.23 -13.36 -14.21
N PHE A 85 -9.02 -14.43 -14.21
CA PHE A 85 -8.69 -15.68 -13.52
C PHE A 85 -7.39 -16.31 -14.03
N PHE A 86 -7.23 -16.43 -15.35
CA PHE A 86 -5.99 -16.96 -15.92
C PHE A 86 -4.78 -16.05 -15.67
N LEU A 87 -4.96 -14.73 -15.70
CA LEU A 87 -3.92 -13.77 -15.35
C LEU A 87 -3.50 -13.91 -13.88
N GLU A 88 -4.45 -14.06 -12.96
CA GLU A 88 -4.19 -14.25 -11.54
C GLU A 88 -3.48 -15.58 -11.26
N LEU A 89 -3.89 -16.66 -11.92
CA LEU A 89 -3.20 -17.96 -11.84
C LEU A 89 -1.77 -17.85 -12.35
N THR A 90 -1.57 -17.23 -13.51
CA THR A 90 -0.23 -17.05 -14.11
C THR A 90 0.65 -16.19 -13.21
N ALA A 91 0.12 -15.07 -12.69
CA ALA A 91 0.83 -14.18 -11.77
C ALA A 91 1.20 -14.91 -10.46
N GLY A 92 0.29 -15.72 -9.91
CA GLY A 92 0.55 -16.52 -8.71
C GLY A 92 1.68 -17.54 -8.91
N VAL A 93 1.67 -18.26 -10.03
CA VAL A 93 2.76 -19.20 -10.38
C VAL A 93 4.07 -18.45 -10.59
N LEU A 94 4.06 -17.33 -11.29
CA LEU A 94 5.26 -16.51 -11.54
C LEU A 94 5.83 -15.95 -10.23
N ALA A 95 4.99 -15.46 -9.33
CA ALA A 95 5.40 -14.95 -8.02
C ALA A 95 6.04 -16.06 -7.16
N PHE A 96 5.53 -17.29 -7.24
CA PHE A 96 6.10 -18.43 -6.53
C PHE A 96 7.48 -18.82 -7.09
N VAL A 97 7.62 -18.89 -8.42
CA VAL A 97 8.87 -19.27 -9.09
C VAL A 97 9.95 -18.20 -8.92
N PHE A 98 9.60 -16.93 -9.03
CA PHE A 98 10.53 -15.79 -8.98
C PHE A 98 10.57 -15.11 -7.61
N LYS A 99 10.19 -15.82 -6.53
CA LYS A 99 10.12 -15.26 -5.17
C LYS A 99 11.41 -14.54 -4.73
N ASP A 100 12.57 -15.12 -5.07
CA ASP A 100 13.87 -14.60 -4.61
C ASP A 100 14.26 -13.35 -5.41
N TRP A 101 14.00 -13.34 -6.72
CA TRP A 101 14.16 -12.15 -7.55
C TRP A 101 13.21 -11.01 -7.13
N ILE A 102 11.96 -11.32 -6.80
CA ILE A 102 11.00 -10.33 -6.27
C ILE A 102 11.49 -9.74 -4.96
N LYS A 103 12.06 -10.56 -4.06
CA LYS A 103 12.65 -10.07 -2.80
C LYS A 103 13.80 -9.10 -3.06
N ASP A 104 14.66 -9.37 -4.02
CA ASP A 104 15.79 -8.49 -4.38
C ASP A 104 15.30 -7.18 -4.99
N GLN A 105 14.31 -7.23 -5.89
CA GLN A 105 13.69 -6.01 -6.45
C GLN A 105 13.02 -5.17 -5.37
N LEU A 106 12.26 -5.83 -4.48
CA LEU A 106 11.62 -5.16 -3.35
C LEU A 106 12.66 -4.51 -2.43
N LYS A 107 13.78 -5.21 -2.15
CA LYS A 107 14.89 -4.66 -1.37
C LYS A 107 15.49 -3.42 -2.02
N PHE A 108 15.76 -3.47 -3.32
CA PHE A 108 16.28 -2.32 -4.05
C PHE A 108 15.30 -1.14 -3.99
N PHE A 109 14.02 -1.40 -4.26
CA PHE A 109 12.98 -0.38 -4.23
C PHE A 109 12.85 0.27 -2.84
N ILE A 110 12.69 -0.52 -1.77
CA ILE A 110 12.53 0.04 -0.42
C ILE A 110 13.81 0.75 0.03
N ASN A 111 14.99 0.22 -0.26
CA ASN A 111 16.26 0.89 0.07
C ASN A 111 16.38 2.27 -0.59
N ASN A 112 15.90 2.42 -1.82
CA ASN A 112 15.86 3.71 -2.49
C ASN A 112 14.89 4.68 -1.82
N ASN A 113 13.72 4.18 -1.40
CA ASN A 113 12.73 4.97 -0.65
C ASN A 113 13.23 5.37 0.75
N ILE A 114 13.95 4.49 1.46
CA ILE A 114 14.56 4.82 2.77
C ILE A 114 15.60 5.94 2.63
N ARG A 115 16.37 5.97 1.53
CA ARG A 115 17.31 7.07 1.26
C ARG A 115 16.60 8.41 1.07
N ALA A 116 15.41 8.39 0.47
CA ALA A 116 14.58 9.56 0.20
C ALA A 116 13.57 9.87 1.32
N TYR A 117 13.67 9.19 2.47
CA TYR A 117 12.65 9.27 3.55
C TYR A 117 12.37 10.70 4.05
N ARG A 118 13.38 11.59 4.04
CA ARG A 118 13.23 13.00 4.45
C ARG A 118 13.02 13.96 3.27
N ASP A 119 13.06 13.48 2.04
CA ASP A 119 12.97 14.33 0.85
C ASP A 119 11.50 14.61 0.47
N ASP A 120 10.59 13.71 0.82
CA ASP A 120 9.16 13.79 0.52
C ASP A 120 8.31 13.46 1.76
N ILE A 121 7.39 14.37 2.11
CA ILE A 121 6.50 14.22 3.28
C ILE A 121 5.46 13.11 3.09
N ASP A 122 4.99 12.88 1.87
CA ASP A 122 4.03 11.83 1.58
C ASP A 122 4.69 10.46 1.68
N LEU A 123 5.94 10.35 1.20
CA LEU A 123 6.76 9.16 1.38
C LEU A 123 7.04 8.90 2.87
N GLN A 124 7.38 9.94 3.62
CA GLN A 124 7.59 9.85 5.06
C GLN A 124 6.35 9.30 5.78
N ASN A 125 5.19 9.90 5.53
CA ASN A 125 3.91 9.48 6.12
C ASN A 125 3.55 8.04 5.75
N LEU A 126 3.81 7.63 4.50
CA LEU A 126 3.55 6.28 4.04
C LEU A 126 4.44 5.24 4.74
N ILE A 127 5.73 5.52 4.88
CA ILE A 127 6.67 4.64 5.57
C ILE A 127 6.32 4.55 7.05
N ASP A 128 6.03 5.69 7.69
CA ASP A 128 5.67 5.73 9.10
C ASP A 128 4.36 4.98 9.38
N PHE A 129 3.33 5.17 8.53
CA PHE A 129 2.09 4.41 8.59
C PHE A 129 2.33 2.91 8.41
N THR A 130 3.17 2.52 7.45
CA THR A 130 3.45 1.11 7.16
C THR A 130 4.15 0.43 8.35
N GLN A 131 5.14 1.10 8.94
CA GLN A 131 5.88 0.61 10.09
C GLN A 131 5.00 0.51 11.34
N ASP A 132 4.12 1.49 11.56
CA ASP A 132 3.15 1.46 12.66
C ASP A 132 2.09 0.37 12.46
N TYR A 133 1.53 0.25 11.26
CA TYR A 133 0.44 -0.67 10.95
C TYR A 133 0.88 -2.15 10.97
N TRP A 134 2.09 -2.44 10.49
CA TRP A 134 2.67 -3.79 10.54
C TRP A 134 3.62 -4.01 11.71
N GLU A 135 3.66 -3.05 12.63
CA GLU A 135 4.49 -3.09 13.84
C GLU A 135 5.94 -3.49 13.54
N CYS A 136 6.54 -3.00 12.46
CA CYS A 136 7.83 -3.48 11.94
C CYS A 136 8.83 -2.33 11.77
N CYS A 137 10.11 -2.64 11.58
CA CYS A 137 11.13 -1.62 11.35
C CYS A 137 12.05 -1.95 10.17
N GLY A 138 12.08 -1.04 9.19
CA GLY A 138 12.84 -1.22 7.95
C GLY A 138 12.30 -2.35 7.06
N ALA A 139 12.92 -2.53 5.90
CA ALA A 139 12.49 -3.53 4.92
C ALA A 139 12.88 -4.95 5.35
N PHE A 140 14.14 -5.10 5.74
CA PHE A 140 14.84 -6.30 6.19
C PHE A 140 15.33 -6.16 7.63
N GLY A 141 15.29 -4.95 8.20
CA GLY A 141 15.42 -4.72 9.63
C GLY A 141 15.84 -3.29 9.95
N PRO A 142 16.09 -3.00 11.24
CA PRO A 142 16.50 -1.67 11.70
C PRO A 142 17.80 -1.17 11.07
N GLU A 143 18.66 -2.06 10.58
CA GLU A 143 19.93 -1.71 9.94
C GLU A 143 19.78 -1.03 8.58
N ASP A 144 18.62 -1.17 7.91
CA ASP A 144 18.37 -0.53 6.61
C ASP A 144 18.43 1.00 6.71
N TRP A 145 18.15 1.55 7.89
CA TRP A 145 18.26 2.98 8.19
C TRP A 145 19.69 3.51 8.11
N ASN A 146 20.71 2.64 8.03
CA ASN A 146 22.07 3.10 7.70
C ASN A 146 22.18 3.67 6.28
N LEU A 147 21.24 3.35 5.39
CA LEU A 147 21.23 3.89 4.03
C LEU A 147 20.79 5.35 3.98
N ASN A 148 20.04 5.82 4.98
CA ASN A 148 19.57 7.20 5.03
C ASN A 148 20.62 8.14 5.62
N ILE A 149 20.82 9.31 5.01
CA ILE A 149 21.85 10.26 5.42
C ILE A 149 21.66 10.81 6.85
N TYR A 150 20.44 10.82 7.39
CA TYR A 150 20.16 11.35 8.74
C TYR A 150 20.31 10.30 9.84
N PHE A 151 20.12 9.03 9.51
CA PHE A 151 20.15 7.91 10.46
C PHE A 151 21.44 7.10 10.38
N ASN A 152 22.31 7.39 9.40
CA ASN A 152 23.55 6.66 9.18
C ASN A 152 24.49 6.71 10.41
N CYS A 153 25.00 5.55 10.80
CA CYS A 153 25.86 5.35 11.97
C CYS A 153 27.32 5.77 11.82
N THR A 154 27.72 6.49 10.78
CA THR A 154 29.13 6.89 10.59
C THR A 154 29.51 8.00 11.58
N ASP A 155 30.73 7.95 12.13
CA ASP A 155 31.23 8.97 13.08
C ASP A 155 31.26 10.40 12.51
N THR A 156 31.31 10.53 11.18
CA THR A 156 31.23 11.82 10.47
C THR A 156 29.82 12.38 10.41
N ASN A 157 28.81 11.61 10.79
CA ASN A 157 27.42 12.01 10.74
C ASN A 157 27.09 12.94 11.93
N LEU A 158 26.70 14.18 11.61
CA LEU A 158 26.36 15.23 12.58
C LEU A 158 24.87 15.25 12.94
N SER A 159 24.05 14.39 12.33
CA SER A 159 22.62 14.35 12.60
C SER A 159 22.34 13.88 14.02
N ARG A 160 21.37 14.52 14.67
CA ARG A 160 20.92 14.13 16.02
C ARG A 160 20.32 12.72 16.04
N GLU A 161 19.77 12.30 14.91
CA GLU A 161 19.14 11.00 14.68
C GLU A 161 20.14 9.90 14.26
N LYS A 162 21.46 10.18 14.27
CA LYS A 162 22.47 9.17 13.91
C LYS A 162 22.32 7.92 14.76
N CYS A 163 22.54 6.75 14.16
CA CYS A 163 22.31 5.47 14.81
C CYS A 163 20.91 5.25 15.40
N GLY A 164 19.94 6.08 15.02
CA GLY A 164 18.55 5.94 15.42
C GLY A 164 17.67 5.35 14.33
N VAL A 165 16.39 5.19 14.63
CA VAL A 165 15.33 4.84 13.68
C VAL A 165 14.16 5.81 13.89
N PRO A 166 13.23 5.96 12.93
CA PRO A 166 12.06 6.79 13.14
C PRO A 166 11.19 6.31 14.29
N PHE A 167 10.36 7.22 14.81
CA PHE A 167 9.44 6.92 15.90
C PHE A 167 8.40 5.84 15.54
N SER A 168 8.09 5.68 14.25
CA SER A 168 7.18 4.64 13.73
C SER A 168 7.72 3.22 13.90
N CYS A 169 9.04 3.07 14.09
CA CYS A 169 9.67 1.80 14.42
C CYS A 169 9.51 1.41 15.90
N CYS A 170 8.84 2.20 16.73
CA CYS A 170 8.79 1.97 18.17
C CYS A 170 7.54 1.21 18.59
N THR A 171 7.73 0.31 19.54
CA THR A 171 6.61 -0.41 20.16
C THR A 171 5.68 0.58 20.89
N LYS A 172 4.43 0.20 21.10
CA LYS A 172 3.48 0.97 21.92
C LYS A 172 3.42 0.32 23.29
N ASP A 173 3.57 1.09 24.37
CA ASP A 173 3.43 0.57 25.73
C ASP A 173 1.92 0.42 26.05
N PRO A 174 1.42 -0.78 26.40
CA PRO A 174 0.02 -0.94 26.77
C PRO A 174 -0.40 -0.18 28.04
N ALA A 175 0.55 0.31 28.84
CA ALA A 175 0.30 1.12 30.04
C ALA A 175 0.33 2.64 29.80
N GLU A 176 0.80 3.11 28.63
CA GLU A 176 0.87 4.53 28.28
C GLU A 176 0.19 4.80 26.93
N ASP A 177 -0.77 5.72 26.91
CA ASP A 177 -1.53 6.09 25.70
C ASP A 177 -0.71 6.95 24.71
N VAL A 178 0.53 7.31 25.07
CA VAL A 178 1.39 8.19 24.28
C VAL A 178 2.65 7.44 23.87
N ILE A 179 2.89 7.37 22.55
CA ILE A 179 4.11 6.78 21.99
C ILE A 179 5.31 7.65 22.38
N ASN A 180 6.30 7.04 23.03
CA ASN A 180 7.57 7.70 23.33
C ASN A 180 8.35 7.94 22.03
N THR A 181 8.26 9.12 21.43
CA THR A 181 8.97 9.45 20.18
C THR A 181 10.51 9.47 20.31
N GLN A 182 11.05 9.36 21.52
CA GLN A 182 12.50 9.30 21.78
C GLN A 182 13.06 7.87 21.79
N CYS A 183 12.19 6.84 21.75
CA CYS A 183 12.54 5.42 21.66
C CYS A 183 13.56 5.08 20.56
N GLY A 184 13.55 5.82 19.45
CA GLY A 184 14.33 5.52 18.26
C GLY A 184 15.75 6.06 18.30
N TYR A 185 16.14 6.88 19.28
CA TYR A 185 17.46 7.49 19.31
C TYR A 185 18.53 6.55 19.86
N ASP A 186 19.73 6.58 19.24
CA ASP A 186 20.95 5.89 19.69
C ASP A 186 20.83 4.36 19.84
N ILE A 187 19.73 3.73 19.40
CA ILE A 187 19.45 2.30 19.55
C ILE A 187 20.45 1.39 18.81
N ARG A 188 21.09 1.89 17.75
CA ARG A 188 22.06 1.14 16.92
C ARG A 188 23.50 1.55 17.19
N ALA A 189 23.76 2.43 18.16
CA ALA A 189 25.12 2.82 18.51
C ALA A 189 25.86 1.63 19.14
N LYS A 190 27.04 1.28 18.59
CA LYS A 190 27.85 0.14 19.08
C LYS A 190 28.23 0.36 20.54
N GLY A 191 27.61 -0.42 21.43
CA GLY A 191 27.83 -0.36 22.88
C GLY A 191 26.70 -0.96 23.72
N VAL A 192 25.49 -1.14 23.16
CA VAL A 192 24.34 -1.73 23.89
C VAL A 192 24.20 -3.22 23.57
N SER A 193 25.28 -3.98 23.75
CA SER A 193 25.24 -5.45 23.75
C SER A 193 26.09 -6.01 24.89
N THR A 194 25.86 -5.52 26.11
CA THR A 194 26.15 -6.28 27.33
C THR A 194 25.14 -5.91 28.42
N PRO A 195 24.67 -6.86 29.25
CA PRO A 195 23.83 -6.59 30.42
C PRO A 195 24.64 -5.98 31.57
N SER A 196 25.35 -4.88 31.30
CA SER A 196 26.28 -4.23 32.24
C SER A 196 26.46 -2.74 31.95
N SER A 197 25.36 -2.00 31.92
CA SER A 197 25.38 -0.57 32.27
C SER A 197 24.08 -0.24 33.00
N LYS A 198 24.07 -0.50 34.31
CA LYS A 198 23.16 0.17 35.23
C LYS A 198 23.57 1.64 35.33
N GLU A 199 23.35 2.43 34.29
CA GLU A 199 23.45 3.88 34.36
C GLU A 199 22.40 4.45 33.39
N TYR A 200 21.24 4.75 33.98
CA TYR A 200 20.09 5.46 33.41
C TYR A 200 19.50 4.93 32.08
N SER A 201 18.87 3.75 32.14
CA SER A 201 17.70 3.51 31.28
C SER A 201 16.47 4.09 32.00
N PRO A 202 15.78 5.12 31.47
CA PRO A 202 14.50 5.53 32.04
C PRO A 202 13.59 4.30 32.05
N LYS A 203 12.85 4.12 33.15
CA LYS A 203 12.01 2.94 33.42
C LYS A 203 10.85 2.70 32.42
N ASN A 204 10.82 3.43 31.31
CA ASN A 204 9.83 3.41 30.23
C ASN A 204 10.54 3.29 28.85
N SER A 205 11.60 2.49 28.75
CA SER A 205 12.36 2.28 27.50
C SER A 205 11.64 1.26 26.61
N VAL A 206 10.71 1.79 25.84
CA VAL A 206 9.97 1.07 24.81
C VAL A 206 10.93 0.72 23.68
N ASN A 207 11.15 -0.58 23.44
CA ASN A 207 12.14 -1.06 22.47
C ASN A 207 11.63 -0.89 21.03
N PRO A 208 12.52 -0.71 20.04
CA PRO A 208 12.14 -0.72 18.62
C PRO A 208 11.71 -2.11 18.16
N TYR A 209 10.89 -2.18 17.10
CA TYR A 209 10.57 -3.43 16.42
C TYR A 209 11.83 -4.04 15.81
N LEU A 210 12.05 -5.32 16.10
CA LEU A 210 13.22 -6.05 15.60
C LEU A 210 12.92 -6.81 14.30
N HIS A 211 11.65 -6.96 13.91
CA HIS A 211 11.26 -7.68 12.70
C HIS A 211 11.12 -6.79 11.48
N SER A 212 11.36 -7.42 10.34
CA SER A 212 11.34 -6.79 9.02
C SER A 212 9.93 -6.61 8.47
N CYS A 213 9.64 -5.48 7.84
CA CYS A 213 8.32 -5.25 7.23
C CYS A 213 8.02 -6.17 6.04
N HIS A 214 9.03 -6.72 5.36
CA HIS A 214 8.78 -7.58 4.20
C HIS A 214 8.01 -8.86 4.56
N TYR A 215 8.21 -9.44 5.75
CA TYR A 215 7.51 -10.65 6.16
C TYR A 215 5.99 -10.42 6.19
N ASN A 216 5.56 -9.34 6.84
CA ASN A 216 4.14 -8.96 6.94
C ASN A 216 3.56 -8.58 5.58
N LEU A 217 4.33 -7.91 4.72
CA LEU A 217 3.91 -7.63 3.34
C LEU A 217 3.69 -8.93 2.53
N PHE A 218 4.63 -9.88 2.57
CA PHE A 218 4.49 -11.14 1.84
C PHE A 218 3.34 -11.99 2.40
N ASP A 219 3.14 -12.02 3.71
CA ASP A 219 2.03 -12.72 4.33
C ASP A 219 0.69 -12.05 3.99
N PHE A 220 0.62 -10.72 3.98
CA PHE A 220 -0.55 -9.97 3.52
C PHE A 220 -0.87 -10.25 2.05
N LEU A 221 0.13 -10.21 1.17
CA LEU A 221 -0.03 -10.54 -0.25
C LEU A 221 -0.46 -11.99 -0.45
N ARG A 222 0.12 -12.92 0.30
CA ARG A 222 -0.26 -14.34 0.27
C ARG A 222 -1.71 -14.53 0.72
N TRP A 223 -2.12 -13.91 1.81
CA TRP A 223 -3.50 -13.99 2.30
C TRP A 223 -4.48 -13.38 1.31
N ASN A 224 -4.22 -12.18 0.78
CA ASN A 224 -5.12 -11.53 -0.17
C ASN A 224 -5.16 -12.26 -1.52
N ALA A 225 -4.04 -12.78 -2.01
CA ALA A 225 -4.03 -13.60 -3.21
C ALA A 225 -4.84 -14.90 -3.01
N LEU A 226 -4.66 -15.58 -1.87
CA LEU A 226 -5.46 -16.76 -1.54
C LEU A 226 -6.95 -16.43 -1.36
N PHE A 227 -7.26 -15.27 -0.77
CA PHE A 227 -8.64 -14.81 -0.58
C PHE A 227 -9.30 -14.42 -1.90
N SER A 228 -8.57 -13.77 -2.80
CA SER A 228 -9.02 -13.41 -4.16
C SER A 228 -9.28 -14.66 -5.02
N ILE A 229 -8.42 -15.68 -4.91
CA ILE A 229 -8.62 -16.98 -5.57
C ILE A 229 -9.80 -17.75 -4.95
N SER A 230 -10.03 -17.62 -3.63
CA SER A 230 -11.10 -18.34 -2.93
C SER A 230 -12.49 -17.68 -3.01
N LEU A 231 -12.57 -16.40 -3.40
CA LEU A 231 -13.82 -15.64 -3.51
C LEU A 231 -14.37 -15.53 -4.95
N LYS A 232 -13.58 -15.87 -5.97
CA LYS A 232 -14.01 -15.94 -7.37
C LYS A 232 -14.50 -17.33 -7.74
#